data_AF-A0A6P9ASQ0-F1
#
_entry.id   AF-A0A6P9ASQ0-F1
#
_cell.length_a   1.000
_cell.length_b   1.000
_cell.length_c   1.000
_cell.angle_alpha   90.00
_cell.angle_beta   90.00
_cell.angle_gamma   90.00
#
_symmetry.space_group_name_H-M   'P 1'
#
loop_
_entity.id
_entity.type
_entity.pdbx_description
1 polymer ?
#
loop_
_entity_poly.entity_id
_entity_poly.type
_entity_poly.pdbx_seq_one_letter_code
_entity_poly.pdbx_strand_id
1 'polypeptide(L)'
;GDPSGTHRNRDAHTQTHTQKNTQPCALDLSSSRAAEGDGGLERSFFVRLKSTLTKRGLHIKTSGYKVIHVTGRLRSRRPSYPHAHSVLGRVLGLVALAHTLPPSTLSEVRIECHMFVFRVNMDLQIVYCESRITDYMDLCPSELVGKSCYRFIHGEDVEGIQQSHLD
;
A
#
# COMPACT_ATOMS: atom_id res chain seq x y z
N GLY A 1 51.27 10.15 -76.40
CA GLY A 1 50.41 10.95 -77.29
C GLY A 1 48.99 10.61 -76.94
N ASP A 2 48.30 11.54 -76.29
CA ASP A 2 46.85 11.46 -76.05
C ASP A 2 46.08 11.83 -77.32
N PRO A 3 44.82 11.37 -77.42
CA PRO A 3 43.75 12.35 -77.51
C PRO A 3 42.46 11.98 -76.73
N SER A 4 41.94 13.00 -76.04
CA SER A 4 40.58 13.56 -76.15
C SER A 4 39.33 12.69 -75.84
N GLY A 5 38.61 13.07 -74.79
CA GLY A 5 37.32 12.49 -74.40
C GLY A 5 36.07 13.03 -75.11
N THR A 6 34.88 12.58 -74.67
CA THR A 6 33.63 13.36 -74.57
C THR A 6 32.49 12.54 -73.94
N HIS A 7 31.63 13.26 -73.22
CA HIS A 7 30.45 12.85 -72.45
C HIS A 7 29.19 12.81 -73.35
N ARG A 8 28.23 11.88 -73.13
CA ARG A 8 26.76 12.09 -73.22
C ARG A 8 25.96 10.82 -72.84
N ASN A 9 24.72 11.06 -72.41
CA ASN A 9 23.88 10.25 -71.50
C ASN A 9 22.54 9.85 -72.17
N ARG A 10 21.81 8.88 -71.55
CA ARG A 10 20.37 8.51 -71.70
C ARG A 10 19.93 7.73 -72.95
N ASP A 11 18.98 6.77 -72.94
CA ASP A 11 18.10 6.11 -71.95
C ASP A 11 17.56 4.82 -72.63
N ALA A 12 17.27 3.75 -71.87
CA ALA A 12 16.09 2.89 -72.12
C ALA A 12 15.85 1.89 -70.98
N HIS A 13 14.62 1.89 -70.48
CA HIS A 13 14.04 1.10 -69.40
C HIS A 13 14.23 -0.43 -69.51
N THR A 14 14.28 -1.11 -68.37
CA THR A 14 13.32 -2.17 -67.99
C THR A 14 13.33 -2.37 -66.46
N GLN A 15 12.12 -2.47 -65.90
CA GLN A 15 11.75 -2.61 -64.50
C GLN A 15 12.18 -3.97 -63.90
N THR A 16 12.40 -4.06 -62.58
CA THR A 16 11.72 -5.05 -61.71
C THR A 16 12.05 -4.86 -60.22
N HIS A 17 10.96 -4.83 -59.43
CA HIS A 17 10.79 -5.18 -58.01
C HIS A 17 11.64 -4.55 -56.88
N THR A 18 11.00 -3.61 -56.18
CA THR A 18 11.26 -3.22 -54.79
C THR A 18 10.83 -4.30 -53.79
N GLN A 19 11.70 -4.66 -52.85
CA GLN A 19 11.29 -5.22 -51.56
C GLN A 19 11.92 -4.40 -50.42
N LYS A 20 11.06 -3.73 -49.66
CA LYS A 20 11.39 -2.94 -48.47
C LYS A 20 11.73 -3.90 -47.34
N ASN A 21 12.87 -3.72 -46.67
CA ASN A 21 13.04 -4.20 -45.30
C ASN A 21 13.67 -3.10 -44.45
N THR A 22 12.80 -2.32 -43.79
CA THR A 22 13.19 -1.34 -42.77
C THR A 22 13.19 -2.07 -41.43
N GLN A 23 14.37 -2.27 -40.85
CA GLN A 23 14.53 -2.77 -39.49
C GLN A 23 14.42 -1.57 -38.53
N PRO A 24 13.42 -1.52 -37.61
CA PRO A 24 13.37 -0.46 -36.62
C PRO A 24 14.30 -0.77 -35.44
N CYS A 25 14.88 0.31 -34.91
CA CYS A 25 15.71 0.35 -33.70
C CYS A 25 15.10 -0.46 -32.56
N ALA A 26 15.84 -1.42 -32.04
CA ALA A 26 15.55 -2.03 -30.75
C ALA A 26 15.87 -1.00 -29.67
N LEU A 27 14.83 -0.35 -29.15
CA LEU A 27 14.90 0.47 -27.95
C LEU A 27 15.24 -0.41 -26.76
N ASP A 28 16.17 0.09 -25.94
CA ASP A 28 16.53 -0.40 -24.62
C ASP A 28 15.31 -0.81 -23.78
N LEU A 29 15.29 -2.07 -23.35
CA LEU A 29 14.46 -2.55 -22.24
C LEU A 29 15.25 -3.45 -21.29
N SER A 30 16.57 -3.26 -21.24
CA SER A 30 17.48 -3.93 -20.31
C SER A 30 17.71 -3.10 -19.04
N SER A 31 16.66 -2.55 -18.42
CA SER A 31 16.78 -2.04 -17.04
C SER A 31 15.42 -1.86 -16.36
N SER A 32 14.83 -2.95 -15.85
CA SER A 32 13.88 -2.92 -14.72
C SER A 32 13.28 -4.29 -14.39
N ARG A 33 14.09 -5.36 -14.29
CA ARG A 33 13.58 -6.67 -13.81
C ARG A 33 14.30 -7.25 -12.59
N ALA A 34 14.92 -6.37 -11.81
CA ALA A 34 15.54 -6.74 -10.54
C ALA A 34 15.28 -5.69 -9.45
N ALA A 35 14.01 -5.27 -9.30
CA ALA A 35 13.57 -4.46 -8.15
C ALA A 35 12.03 -4.44 -7.97
N GLU A 36 11.29 -5.49 -8.38
CA GLU A 36 9.92 -5.63 -7.86
C GLU A 36 10.03 -6.16 -6.43
N GLY A 37 10.07 -5.20 -5.52
CA GLY A 37 10.39 -5.36 -4.13
C GLY A 37 9.48 -6.37 -3.43
N ASP A 38 10.09 -7.01 -2.45
CA ASP A 38 9.42 -7.84 -1.46
C ASP A 38 8.16 -7.14 -0.87
N GLY A 39 8.05 -5.81 -0.88
CA GLY A 39 6.89 -5.07 -0.37
C GLY A 39 5.54 -5.33 -1.04
N GLY A 40 5.47 -5.75 -2.32
CA GLY A 40 4.19 -5.92 -3.03
C GLY A 40 3.30 -7.07 -2.54
N LEU A 41 3.85 -7.98 -1.74
CA LEU A 41 3.14 -9.16 -1.22
C LEU A 41 2.71 -9.01 0.24
N GLU A 42 3.16 -7.96 0.93
CA GLU A 42 2.73 -7.68 2.31
C GLU A 42 1.29 -7.18 2.33
N ARG A 43 0.54 -7.58 3.36
CA ARG A 43 -0.86 -7.24 3.55
C ARG A 43 -1.07 -6.85 5.00
N SER A 44 -1.72 -5.71 5.19
CA SER A 44 -2.19 -5.21 6.48
C SER A 44 -3.59 -4.67 6.27
N PHE A 45 -4.59 -5.26 6.93
CA PHE A 45 -5.99 -4.84 6.77
C PHE A 45 -6.83 -5.21 7.98
N PHE A 46 -8.02 -4.61 8.08
CA PHE A 46 -8.99 -4.94 9.11
C PHE A 46 -10.14 -5.76 8.53
N VAL A 47 -10.61 -6.75 9.29
CA VAL A 47 -11.77 -7.57 8.91
C VAL A 47 -12.68 -7.82 10.10
N ARG A 48 -14.00 -7.80 9.87
CA ARG A 48 -15.00 -8.19 10.86
C ARG A 48 -15.24 -9.69 10.79
N LEU A 49 -14.81 -10.42 11.83
CA LEU A 49 -15.07 -11.86 11.95
C LEU A 49 -16.17 -12.12 12.99
N LYS A 50 -17.01 -13.12 12.73
CA LYS A 50 -18.04 -13.57 13.68
C LYS A 50 -17.36 -14.17 14.92
N SER A 51 -17.76 -13.69 16.09
CA SER A 51 -17.27 -14.08 17.41
C SER A 51 -18.38 -14.72 18.23
N THR A 52 -18.07 -15.85 18.86
CA THR A 52 -18.95 -16.53 19.82
C THR A 52 -18.54 -16.31 21.28
N LEU A 53 -17.51 -15.48 21.52
CA LEU A 53 -17.11 -15.07 22.87
C LEU A 53 -18.25 -14.32 23.56
N THR A 54 -18.60 -14.77 24.76
CA THR A 54 -19.57 -14.11 25.63
C THR A 54 -18.95 -12.86 26.28
N LYS A 55 -19.75 -11.81 26.47
CA LYS A 55 -19.38 -10.69 27.35
C LYS A 55 -19.28 -11.27 28.78
N ARG A 56 -18.17 -11.06 29.49
CA ARG A 56 -18.00 -11.56 30.87
C ARG A 56 -19.21 -11.16 31.71
N GLY A 57 -19.79 -12.12 32.44
CA GLY A 57 -20.93 -11.89 33.35
C GLY A 57 -22.32 -12.05 32.73
N LEU A 58 -22.44 -12.39 31.44
CA LEU A 58 -23.73 -12.62 30.80
C LEU A 58 -23.71 -13.96 30.04
N HIS A 59 -24.48 -14.95 30.50
CA HIS A 59 -24.66 -16.27 29.84
C HIS A 59 -25.44 -16.18 28.51
N ILE A 60 -25.38 -15.04 27.84
CA ILE A 60 -26.02 -14.81 26.55
C ILE A 60 -24.93 -14.89 25.48
N LYS A 61 -24.97 -15.97 24.70
CA LYS A 61 -24.18 -16.14 23.48
C LYS A 61 -24.73 -15.21 22.40
N THR A 62 -24.49 -13.92 22.52
CA THR A 62 -24.70 -13.03 21.37
C THR A 62 -23.59 -13.32 20.37
N SER A 63 -23.93 -13.81 19.18
CA SER A 63 -22.95 -13.84 18.10
C SER A 63 -22.71 -12.41 17.63
N GLY A 64 -21.62 -11.80 18.11
CA GLY A 64 -21.18 -10.48 17.69
C GLY A 64 -20.11 -10.57 16.60
N TYR A 65 -19.73 -9.44 16.01
CA TYR A 65 -18.53 -9.34 15.17
C TYR A 65 -17.40 -8.69 15.98
N LYS A 66 -16.17 -9.16 15.76
CA LYS A 66 -14.96 -8.51 16.25
C LYS A 66 -14.15 -8.00 15.07
N VAL A 67 -13.62 -6.78 15.18
CA VAL A 67 -12.64 -6.25 14.24
C VAL A 67 -11.30 -6.90 14.55
N ILE A 68 -10.66 -7.47 13.52
CA ILE A 68 -9.38 -8.16 13.58
C ILE A 68 -8.41 -7.46 12.64
N HIS A 69 -7.26 -7.06 13.16
CA HIS A 69 -6.12 -6.59 12.37
C HIS A 69 -5.34 -7.80 11.86
N VAL A 70 -5.28 -7.96 10.54
CA VAL A 70 -4.57 -9.04 9.87
C VAL A 70 -3.32 -8.47 9.22
N THR A 71 -2.15 -8.94 9.66
CA THR A 71 -0.85 -8.58 9.09
C THR A 71 -0.12 -9.81 8.61
N GLY A 72 0.35 -9.81 7.37
CA GLY A 72 0.98 -10.99 6.78
C GLY A 72 1.44 -10.80 5.36
N ARG A 73 1.70 -11.92 4.69
CA ARG A 73 2.30 -11.93 3.35
C ARG A 73 1.65 -12.96 2.44
N LEU A 74 1.38 -12.56 1.20
CA LEU A 74 0.94 -13.46 0.14
C LEU A 74 2.12 -14.32 -0.33
N ARG A 75 1.92 -15.64 -0.38
CA ARG A 75 2.88 -16.56 -0.98
C ARG A 75 2.55 -16.74 -2.45
N SER A 76 3.53 -16.52 -3.33
CA SER A 76 3.39 -16.82 -4.77
C SER A 76 4.12 -18.11 -5.13
N ARG A 77 3.56 -18.89 -6.08
CA ARG A 77 4.27 -20.03 -6.69
C ARG A 77 5.16 -19.52 -7.81
N ARG A 78 6.47 -19.71 -7.69
CA ARG A 78 7.40 -19.44 -8.80
C ARG A 78 7.07 -20.36 -9.99
N PRO A 79 7.10 -19.86 -11.24
CA PRO A 79 6.94 -20.71 -12.41
C PRO A 79 8.06 -21.76 -12.41
N SER A 80 7.67 -23.03 -12.55
CA SER A 80 8.61 -24.16 -12.56
C SER A 80 9.32 -24.36 -13.91
N TYR A 81 9.02 -23.53 -14.92
CA TYR A 81 9.61 -23.66 -16.26
C TYR A 81 9.84 -22.29 -16.94
N PRO A 82 11.02 -22.03 -17.53
CA PRO A 82 11.37 -20.74 -18.12
C PRO A 82 10.66 -20.40 -19.44
N HIS A 83 9.81 -21.29 -19.98
CA HIS A 83 9.07 -21.09 -21.25
C HIS A 83 7.55 -20.93 -21.08
N ALA A 84 7.04 -20.90 -19.85
CA ALA A 84 5.63 -20.61 -19.63
C ALA A 84 5.43 -19.09 -19.54
N HIS A 85 4.95 -18.47 -20.61
CA HIS A 85 4.52 -17.06 -20.67
C HIS A 85 3.27 -16.76 -19.83
N SER A 86 3.11 -17.41 -18.67
CA SER A 86 2.06 -17.09 -17.70
C SER A 86 2.59 -16.02 -16.76
N VAL A 87 2.30 -14.75 -17.10
CA VAL A 87 2.82 -13.51 -16.51
C VAL A 87 2.39 -13.28 -15.04
N LEU A 88 1.72 -14.22 -14.38
CA LEU A 88 1.38 -14.10 -12.97
C LEU A 88 1.65 -15.44 -12.26
N GLY A 89 2.70 -15.47 -11.45
CA GLY A 89 2.88 -16.54 -10.47
C GLY A 89 1.62 -16.61 -9.59
N ARG A 90 0.87 -17.72 -9.67
CA ARG A 90 -0.39 -17.87 -8.93
C ARG A 90 -0.14 -17.68 -7.45
N VAL A 91 -0.89 -16.79 -6.82
CA VAL A 91 -0.92 -16.64 -5.37
C VAL A 91 -1.43 -17.95 -4.77
N LEU A 92 -0.63 -18.55 -3.89
CA LEU A 92 -0.96 -19.80 -3.18
C LEU A 92 -1.87 -19.54 -1.99
N GLY A 93 -1.70 -18.40 -1.32
CA GLY A 93 -2.47 -18.02 -0.14
C GLY A 93 -1.77 -16.98 0.71
N LEU A 94 -2.44 -16.56 1.79
CA LEU A 94 -1.95 -15.62 2.78
C LEU A 94 -1.45 -16.38 4.02
N VAL A 95 -0.25 -16.04 4.49
CA VAL A 95 0.23 -16.40 5.83
C VAL A 95 0.25 -15.13 6.66
N ALA A 96 -0.50 -15.09 7.77
CA ALA A 96 -0.71 -13.88 8.54
C ALA A 96 -0.88 -14.14 10.04
N LEU A 97 -0.62 -13.10 10.82
CA LEU A 97 -1.02 -12.94 12.21
C LEU A 97 -2.35 -12.18 12.27
N ALA A 98 -3.16 -12.50 13.27
CA ALA A 98 -4.46 -11.90 13.48
C ALA A 98 -4.56 -11.39 14.93
N HIS A 99 -4.63 -10.07 15.09
CA HIS A 99 -4.73 -9.42 16.39
C HIS A 99 -6.12 -8.82 16.59
N THR A 100 -6.74 -9.11 17.73
CA THR A 100 -7.97 -8.41 18.13
C THR A 100 -7.61 -6.99 18.56
N LEU A 101 -8.39 -6.00 18.12
CA LEU A 101 -8.27 -4.66 18.67
C LEU A 101 -8.57 -4.66 20.19
N PRO A 102 -7.93 -3.76 20.97
CA PRO A 102 -8.24 -3.59 22.39
C PRO A 102 -9.75 -3.43 22.62
N PRO A 103 -10.30 -3.92 23.74
CA PRO A 103 -11.70 -3.69 24.08
C PRO A 103 -12.05 -2.20 24.04
N SER A 104 -13.25 -1.88 23.57
CA SER A 104 -13.74 -0.49 23.50
C SER A 104 -14.00 0.13 24.88
N THR A 105 -14.00 -0.68 25.94
CA THR A 105 -14.18 -0.24 27.33
C THR A 105 -12.83 0.09 27.96
N LEU A 106 -12.62 1.37 28.27
CA LEU A 106 -11.36 1.87 28.84
C LEU A 106 -10.95 1.14 30.14
N SER A 107 -11.92 0.71 30.96
CA SER A 107 -11.68 -0.04 32.20
C SER A 107 -10.95 -1.37 32.01
N GLU A 108 -10.94 -1.91 30.80
CA GLU A 108 -10.27 -3.17 30.46
C GLU A 108 -8.87 -2.95 29.86
N VAL A 109 -8.51 -1.70 29.55
CA VAL A 109 -7.20 -1.34 28.98
C VAL A 109 -6.26 -0.93 30.11
N ARG A 110 -5.13 -1.63 30.24
CA ARG A 110 -4.06 -1.24 31.15
C ARG A 110 -3.30 -0.07 30.54
N ILE A 111 -3.45 1.12 31.11
CA ILE A 111 -2.71 2.32 30.69
C ILE A 111 -1.36 2.32 31.39
N GLU A 112 -0.29 2.29 30.60
CA GLU A 112 1.08 2.29 31.13
C GLU A 112 1.59 3.71 31.43
N CYS A 113 2.75 3.79 32.08
CA CYS A 113 3.32 5.08 32.48
C CYS A 113 3.74 5.95 31.29
N HIS A 114 3.84 5.43 30.08
CA HIS A 114 4.18 6.18 28.86
C HIS A 114 2.96 6.35 27.93
N MET A 115 1.76 6.17 28.48
CA MET A 115 0.49 6.32 27.76
C MET A 115 -0.35 7.38 28.46
N PHE A 116 -1.13 8.12 27.67
CA PHE A 116 -2.16 9.03 28.14
C PHE A 116 -3.43 8.86 27.31
N VAL A 117 -4.57 9.28 27.86
CA VAL A 117 -5.88 9.13 27.21
C VAL A 117 -6.38 10.48 26.72
N PHE A 118 -6.89 10.51 25.49
CA PHE A 118 -7.74 11.59 25.00
C PHE A 118 -8.99 11.00 24.36
N ARG A 119 -10.08 11.78 24.37
CA ARG A 119 -11.36 11.41 23.74
C ARG A 119 -11.63 12.37 22.61
N VAL A 120 -12.14 11.81 21.52
CA VAL A 120 -12.48 12.55 20.31
C VAL A 120 -13.92 12.27 19.88
N ASN A 121 -14.49 13.22 19.16
CA ASN A 121 -15.70 13.02 18.36
C ASN A 121 -15.38 12.24 17.07
N MET A 122 -16.43 11.87 16.32
CA MET A 122 -16.30 11.16 15.04
C MET A 122 -15.63 11.98 13.93
N ASP A 123 -15.40 13.27 14.13
CA ASP A 123 -14.66 14.17 13.23
C ASP A 123 -13.22 14.43 13.72
N LEU A 124 -12.76 13.66 14.72
CA LEU A 124 -11.50 13.83 15.43
C LEU A 124 -11.35 15.19 16.15
N GLN A 125 -12.43 15.90 16.50
CA GLN A 125 -12.33 16.98 17.49
C GLN A 125 -12.06 16.43 18.88
N ILE A 126 -11.05 16.96 19.55
CA ILE A 126 -10.66 16.57 20.90
C ILE A 126 -11.66 17.15 21.90
N VAL A 127 -12.38 16.28 22.62
CA VAL A 127 -13.37 16.67 23.64
C VAL A 127 -12.86 16.50 25.06
N TYR A 128 -11.80 15.72 25.25
CA TYR A 128 -11.14 15.52 26.53
C TYR A 128 -9.70 15.09 26.32
N CYS A 129 -8.80 15.52 27.20
CA CYS A 129 -7.41 15.09 27.24
C CYS A 129 -6.96 14.98 28.71
N GLU A 130 -6.29 13.89 29.04
CA GLU A 130 -5.71 13.65 30.36
C GLU A 130 -4.58 14.65 30.66
N SER A 131 -4.45 15.10 31.92
CA SER A 131 -3.43 16.08 32.31
C SER A 131 -2.00 15.61 32.09
N ARG A 132 -1.75 14.30 32.15
CA ARG A 132 -0.44 13.68 31.97
C ARG A 132 0.17 13.88 30.58
N ILE A 133 -0.57 14.45 29.61
CA ILE A 133 0.03 14.85 28.33
C ILE A 133 1.23 15.79 28.49
N THR A 134 1.21 16.64 29.53
CA THR A 134 2.31 17.56 29.84
C THR A 134 3.61 16.86 30.23
N ASP A 135 3.53 15.57 30.58
CA ASP A 135 4.71 14.76 30.90
C ASP A 135 5.46 14.31 29.62
N TYR A 136 4.79 14.34 28.45
CA TYR A 136 5.33 13.84 27.17
C TYR A 136 5.41 14.89 26.08
N MET A 137 4.64 15.98 26.20
CA MET A 137 4.49 17.00 25.16
C MET A 137 4.53 18.39 25.80
N ASP A 138 5.00 19.38 25.04
CA ASP A 138 5.01 20.80 25.44
C ASP A 138 3.63 21.47 25.30
N LEU A 139 2.54 20.72 25.52
CA LEU A 139 1.17 21.16 25.36
C LEU A 139 0.33 20.80 26.58
N CYS A 140 -0.53 21.72 27.00
CA CYS A 140 -1.50 21.47 28.07
C CYS A 140 -2.86 20.99 27.50
N PRO A 141 -3.67 20.25 28.27
CA PRO A 141 -4.99 19.80 27.83
C PRO A 141 -5.90 20.93 27.31
N SER A 142 -5.85 22.11 27.94
CA SER A 142 -6.60 23.30 27.53
C SER A 142 -6.24 23.79 26.13
N GLU A 143 -5.03 23.48 25.64
CA GLU A 143 -4.59 23.84 24.31
C GLU A 143 -5.02 22.83 23.26
N LEU A 144 -5.39 21.61 23.66
CA LEU A 144 -5.84 20.55 22.75
C LEU A 144 -7.36 20.52 22.62
N VAL A 145 -8.08 20.63 23.74
CA VAL A 145 -9.54 20.50 23.76
C VAL A 145 -10.19 21.54 22.86
N GLY A 146 -11.14 21.10 22.04
CA GLY A 146 -11.84 21.90 21.03
C GLY A 146 -11.15 21.96 19.66
N LYS A 147 -9.88 21.52 19.56
CA LYS A 147 -9.16 21.47 18.27
C LYS A 147 -9.30 20.09 17.63
N SER A 148 -9.17 20.03 16.31
CA SER A 148 -9.10 18.77 15.56
C SER A 148 -7.71 18.15 15.71
N CYS A 149 -7.64 16.81 15.83
CA CYS A 149 -6.39 16.06 15.85
C CYS A 149 -5.49 16.38 14.64
N TYR A 150 -6.09 16.63 13.46
CA TYR A 150 -5.33 16.96 12.25
C TYR A 150 -4.43 18.20 12.38
N ARG A 151 -4.70 19.09 13.33
CA ARG A 151 -3.85 20.26 13.59
C ARG A 151 -2.50 19.90 14.23
N PHE A 152 -2.41 18.72 14.85
CA PHE A 152 -1.23 18.27 15.60
C PHE A 152 -0.48 17.14 14.90
N ILE A 153 -1.02 16.60 13.81
CA ILE A 153 -0.40 15.54 13.02
C ILE A 153 0.64 16.17 12.09
N HIS A 154 1.80 15.54 11.97
CA HIS A 154 2.84 15.97 11.05
C HIS A 154 2.34 15.90 9.60
N GLY A 155 2.71 16.86 8.75
CA GLY A 155 2.16 16.97 7.39
C GLY A 155 2.31 15.69 6.55
N GLU A 156 3.42 14.98 6.71
CA GLU A 156 3.70 13.72 6.02
C GLU A 156 2.81 12.55 6.46
N ASP A 157 2.23 12.61 7.66
CA ASP A 157 1.40 11.55 8.23
C ASP A 157 -0.11 11.81 8.04
N VAL A 158 -0.49 13.02 7.62
CA VAL A 158 -1.91 13.43 7.51
C VAL A 158 -2.69 12.51 6.59
N GLU A 159 -2.15 12.17 5.43
CA GLU A 159 -2.83 11.28 4.46
C GLU A 159 -3.06 9.89 5.04
N GLY A 160 -2.06 9.32 5.72
CA GLY A 160 -2.18 7.98 6.33
C GLY A 160 -3.19 7.94 7.48
N ILE A 161 -3.22 8.99 8.31
CA ILE A 161 -4.22 9.09 9.38
C ILE A 161 -5.61 9.37 8.81
N GLN A 162 -5.72 10.20 7.77
CA GLN A 162 -7.00 10.47 7.12
C GLN A 162 -7.58 9.20 6.49
N GLN A 163 -6.76 8.39 5.82
CA GLN A 163 -7.19 7.10 5.30
C GLN A 163 -7.70 6.20 6.43
N SER A 164 -6.94 6.11 7.54
CA SER A 164 -7.31 5.30 8.70
C SER A 164 -8.59 5.78 9.41
N HIS A 165 -8.92 7.07 9.29
CA HIS A 165 -10.13 7.66 9.87
C HIS A 165 -11.37 7.40 9.00
N LEU A 166 -11.19 7.28 7.68
CA LEU A 166 -12.29 7.05 6.74
C LEU A 166 -12.59 5.56 6.50
N ASP A 167 -11.65 4.66 6.81
CA ASP A 167 -11.78 3.20 6.74
C ASP A 167 -12.67 2.59 7.84
#